data_AF-A0A2S6BVA1-F1
#
_entry.id   AF-A0A2S6BVA1-F1
#
_cell.length_a   1.000
_cell.length_b   1.000
_cell.length_c   1.000
_cell.angle_alpha   90.00
_cell.angle_beta   90.00
_cell.angle_gamma   90.00
#
_symmetry.space_group_name_H-M   'P 1'
#
loop_
_entity.id
_entity.type
_entity.pdbx_description
1 polymer ?
#
loop_
_entity_poly.entity_id
_entity_poly.type
_entity_poly.pdbx_seq_one_letter_code
_entity_poly.pdbx_strand_id
1 'polypeptide(L)'
;MSFGDTDHYRELFLELELTPHRGSLNPAQVQLLTNALKTRWNGLSEFRRNERGRAIQNFHEALKDKSDAQRQLAYVEKYRGAPNDNGSDIWRPRFGLYEEKLRKLVRVLRNVDLRCGQLWRLREKERQGDPVGTWLRDLLDAARTEADGIDDWMRRELSTLRQKAEKRARALEEESDDSDGNMEIAEEDVAANVEQSDLADDEDESEDEGGDSSDDRAWYGTLYLGGGSYGAAYLWLQSRPEDRHNLPTCDNVLNNLPTEIQAHLDLRGKPGSRSTVEMLNYNLRLEDKQADLYLEYCPFGDAFDLLNGNHGYHAAEHTKRIKSPWEDHSDEYKLYPEPFCWAAFQNMVIAGILMERGQLKKTGADPNWPVIVHRDFKIDNIFFGVADDKNFSGYPRAKVGDFGLAIAIPPNDPRALGSLRTVGTAEHAAPEMQVRLEVSNIRRPQSTKTNVWGVGIVMFSLLAGKYGPCTVNETWFDWDRPSRREPPELDASAQAFYSRQLVNLVMACMRYNDSDRPSFDHLLAEIRKYTTPGARDRAFGLRDLSPEHPEYGAKYAGHNVPFGVDDYAVGLAYDDSGFEELYSPAIPPAALAGV
;
A
#
# COMPACT_ATOMS: atom_id res chain seq x y z
N MET A 1 28.65 18.56 12.99
CA MET A 1 28.52 17.14 12.58
C MET A 1 28.10 16.31 13.79
N SER A 2 26.79 16.25 14.07
CA SER A 2 26.19 15.34 15.04
C SER A 2 25.98 14.00 14.34
N PHE A 3 26.51 12.91 14.91
CA PHE A 3 26.64 11.61 14.28
C PHE A 3 25.69 10.59 14.94
N GLY A 4 24.58 10.27 14.26
CA GLY A 4 23.79 9.03 14.44
C GLY A 4 23.17 8.81 15.82
N ASP A 5 21.83 8.74 15.88
CA ASP A 5 21.08 8.44 17.09
C ASP A 5 21.58 7.15 17.79
N THR A 6 22.32 7.34 18.89
CA THR A 6 22.98 6.23 19.61
C THR A 6 21.99 5.25 20.24
N ASP A 7 20.72 5.64 20.36
CA ASP A 7 19.64 4.79 20.87
C ASP A 7 19.03 3.93 19.76
N HIS A 8 18.82 4.44 18.55
CA HIS A 8 18.40 3.64 17.39
C HIS A 8 19.38 2.50 17.06
N TYR A 9 20.67 2.82 17.00
CA TYR A 9 21.70 1.81 16.74
C TYR A 9 21.82 0.79 17.86
N ARG A 10 21.48 1.16 19.11
CA ARG A 10 21.40 0.21 20.22
C ARG A 10 20.29 -0.81 20.00
N GLU A 11 19.14 -0.36 19.52
CA GLU A 11 17.99 -1.23 19.27
C GLU A 11 18.27 -2.21 18.13
N LEU A 12 18.77 -1.73 17.00
CA LEU A 12 19.22 -2.58 15.89
C LEU A 12 20.28 -3.60 16.34
N PHE A 13 21.20 -3.17 17.20
CA PHE A 13 22.19 -4.07 17.79
C PHE A 13 21.56 -5.15 18.67
N LEU A 14 20.60 -4.80 19.53
CA LEU A 14 19.88 -5.77 20.35
C LEU A 14 19.08 -6.75 19.49
N GLU A 15 18.37 -6.25 18.49
CA GLU A 15 17.58 -7.08 17.59
C GLU A 15 18.45 -8.12 16.88
N LEU A 16 19.56 -7.68 16.27
CA LEU A 16 20.50 -8.57 15.59
C LEU A 16 21.03 -9.66 16.54
N GLU A 17 21.47 -9.27 17.74
CA GLU A 17 22.11 -10.20 18.69
C GLU A 17 21.10 -11.16 19.33
N LEU A 18 19.81 -10.81 19.39
CA LEU A 18 18.75 -11.66 19.92
C LEU A 18 18.10 -12.54 18.84
N THR A 19 18.26 -12.21 17.56
CA THR A 19 17.60 -12.93 16.45
C THR A 19 17.81 -14.45 16.48
N PRO A 20 19.03 -14.99 16.64
CA PRO A 20 19.25 -16.45 16.69
C PRO A 20 18.68 -17.12 17.95
N HIS A 21 18.27 -16.34 18.94
CA HIS A 21 17.75 -16.84 20.22
C HIS A 21 16.22 -16.84 20.29
N ARG A 22 15.53 -16.27 19.28
CA ARG A 22 14.07 -16.27 19.20
C ARG A 22 13.52 -17.70 19.31
N GLY A 23 12.70 -17.95 20.34
CA GLY A 23 12.10 -19.27 20.61
C GLY A 23 12.95 -20.26 21.42
N SER A 24 14.20 -19.93 21.77
CA SER A 24 15.10 -20.84 22.54
C SER A 24 15.34 -20.42 23.99
N LEU A 25 15.10 -19.14 24.32
CA LEU A 25 15.28 -18.59 25.67
C LEU A 25 13.94 -18.25 26.31
N ASN A 26 13.82 -18.47 27.62
CA ASN A 26 12.67 -18.02 28.39
C ASN A 26 12.75 -16.50 28.70
N PRO A 27 11.66 -15.84 29.14
CA PRO A 27 11.63 -14.38 29.34
C PRO A 27 12.72 -13.86 30.29
N ALA A 28 13.04 -14.60 31.36
CA ALA A 28 14.08 -14.20 32.31
C ALA A 28 15.48 -14.27 31.68
N GLN A 29 15.75 -15.29 30.86
CA GLN A 29 17.00 -15.43 30.11
C GLN A 29 17.14 -14.35 29.03
N VAL A 30 16.06 -14.00 28.34
CA VAL A 30 16.03 -12.89 27.37
C VAL A 30 16.35 -11.56 28.06
N GLN A 31 15.76 -11.29 29.22
CA GLN A 31 16.02 -10.06 29.96
C GLN A 31 17.48 -9.96 30.43
N LEU A 32 18.05 -11.05 30.95
CA LEU A 32 19.45 -11.11 31.35
C LEU A 32 20.40 -10.87 30.18
N LEU A 33 20.14 -11.53 29.04
CA LEU A 33 20.92 -11.35 27.82
C LEU A 33 20.81 -9.92 27.29
N THR A 34 19.59 -9.35 27.26
CA THR A 34 19.33 -7.97 26.85
C THR A 34 20.12 -6.98 27.70
N ASN A 35 20.12 -7.15 29.03
CA ASN A 35 20.87 -6.29 29.94
C ASN A 35 22.38 -6.39 29.73
N ALA A 36 22.89 -7.60 29.49
CA ALA A 36 24.31 -7.82 29.16
C ALA A 36 24.69 -7.15 27.83
N LEU A 37 23.83 -7.27 26.81
CA LEU A 37 24.03 -6.64 25.50
C LEU A 37 23.96 -5.11 25.59
N LYS A 38 23.02 -4.53 26.36
CA LYS A 38 22.94 -3.09 26.61
C LYS A 38 24.20 -2.57 27.29
N THR A 39 24.68 -3.26 28.32
CA THR A 39 25.93 -2.93 29.02
C THR A 39 27.11 -2.94 28.05
N ARG A 40 27.16 -3.95 27.18
CA ARG A 40 28.21 -4.09 26.16
C ARG A 40 28.14 -2.99 25.11
N TRP A 41 26.96 -2.64 24.64
CA TRP A 41 26.75 -1.53 23.70
C TRP A 41 27.23 -0.20 24.30
N ASN A 42 26.84 0.07 25.54
CA ASN A 42 27.23 1.29 26.25
C ASN A 42 28.74 1.35 26.55
N GLY A 43 29.41 0.19 26.60
CA GLY A 43 30.87 0.10 26.72
C GLY A 43 31.64 0.35 25.42
N LEU A 44 30.98 0.44 24.27
CA LEU A 44 31.63 0.76 23.00
C LEU A 44 31.87 2.28 22.87
N SER A 45 33.01 2.64 22.27
CA SER A 45 33.22 4.04 21.88
C SER A 45 32.13 4.48 20.92
N GLU A 46 31.83 5.78 20.92
CA GLU A 46 30.83 6.38 20.01
C GLU A 46 31.10 6.04 18.54
N PHE A 47 32.36 6.13 18.10
CA PHE A 47 32.78 5.71 16.77
C PHE A 47 32.40 4.24 16.47
N ARG A 48 32.64 3.32 17.41
CA ARG A 48 32.31 1.89 17.27
C ARG A 48 30.80 1.66 17.25
N ARG A 49 30.03 2.42 18.04
CA ARG A 49 28.56 2.36 18.03
C ARG A 49 28.02 2.80 16.67
N ASN A 50 28.53 3.89 16.12
CA ASN A 50 28.11 4.39 14.82
C ASN A 50 28.52 3.50 13.65
N GLU A 51 29.77 3.01 13.65
CA GLU A 51 30.26 2.07 12.63
C GLU A 51 29.43 0.77 12.64
N ARG A 52 29.17 0.22 13.83
CA ARG A 52 28.40 -1.02 13.96
C ARG A 52 26.93 -0.83 13.67
N GLY A 53 26.31 0.22 14.20
CA GLY A 53 24.92 0.57 13.95
C GLY A 53 24.60 0.72 12.48
N ARG A 54 25.42 1.50 11.75
CA ARG A 54 25.29 1.67 10.30
C ARG A 54 25.47 0.36 9.53
N ALA A 55 26.41 -0.48 9.95
CA ALA A 55 26.60 -1.79 9.31
C ALA A 55 25.40 -2.72 9.52
N ILE A 56 24.74 -2.65 10.67
CA ILE A 56 23.52 -3.43 10.97
C ILE A 56 22.35 -2.91 10.13
N GLN A 57 22.15 -1.59 10.09
CA GLN A 57 21.12 -0.98 9.26
C GLN A 57 21.25 -1.36 7.78
N ASN A 58 22.45 -1.19 7.19
CA ASN A 58 22.73 -1.58 5.81
C ASN A 58 22.47 -3.08 5.55
N PHE A 59 22.70 -3.93 6.56
CA PHE A 59 22.42 -5.36 6.47
C PHE A 59 20.91 -5.65 6.45
N HIS A 60 20.12 -4.99 7.30
CA HIS A 60 18.66 -5.11 7.27
C HIS A 60 18.06 -4.62 5.95
N GLU A 61 18.57 -3.50 5.42
CA GLU A 61 18.18 -2.99 4.09
C GLU A 61 18.49 -3.99 2.98
N ALA A 62 19.67 -4.62 2.99
CA ALA A 62 20.01 -5.64 2.00
C ALA A 62 19.11 -6.89 2.09
N LEU A 63 18.71 -7.30 3.30
CA LEU A 63 17.74 -8.40 3.48
C LEU A 63 16.35 -8.04 2.97
N LYS A 64 15.93 -6.78 3.16
CA LYS A 64 14.67 -6.27 2.59
C LYS A 64 14.70 -6.32 1.07
N ASP A 65 15.75 -5.77 0.45
CA ASP A 65 15.93 -5.79 -1.00
C ASP A 65 15.86 -7.22 -1.54
N LYS A 66 16.43 -8.20 -0.81
CA LYS A 66 16.39 -9.63 -1.19
C LYS A 66 14.96 -10.13 -1.22
N SER A 67 14.19 -9.87 -0.16
CA SER A 67 12.78 -10.29 -0.07
C SER A 67 11.95 -9.67 -1.20
N ASP A 68 12.15 -8.38 -1.49
CA ASP A 68 11.48 -7.68 -2.60
C ASP A 68 11.84 -8.28 -3.97
N ALA A 69 13.12 -8.53 -4.21
CA ALA A 69 13.57 -9.13 -5.46
C ALA A 69 13.02 -10.55 -5.65
N GLN A 70 12.91 -11.35 -4.58
CA GLN A 70 12.31 -12.69 -4.62
C GLN A 70 10.80 -12.63 -4.92
N ARG A 71 10.06 -11.71 -4.29
CA ARG A 71 8.63 -11.49 -4.61
C ARG A 71 8.43 -11.07 -6.07
N GLN A 72 9.25 -10.15 -6.55
CA GLN A 72 9.22 -9.69 -7.94
C GLN A 72 9.54 -10.82 -8.91
N LEU A 73 10.50 -11.70 -8.58
CA LEU A 73 10.82 -12.86 -9.40
C LEU A 73 9.67 -13.88 -9.43
N ALA A 74 9.08 -14.22 -8.28
CA ALA A 74 7.95 -15.15 -8.19
C ALA A 74 6.73 -14.67 -8.99
N TYR A 75 6.54 -13.35 -9.08
CA TYR A 75 5.52 -12.73 -9.92
C TYR A 75 5.78 -12.96 -11.42
N VAL A 76 7.03 -12.74 -11.88
CA VAL A 76 7.40 -12.87 -13.30
C VAL A 76 7.73 -14.30 -13.75
N GLU A 77 7.91 -15.25 -12.83
CA GLU A 77 8.10 -16.69 -13.13
C GLU A 77 6.91 -17.32 -13.85
N LYS A 78 5.73 -16.68 -13.80
CA LYS A 78 4.49 -17.12 -14.46
C LYS A 78 4.32 -16.54 -15.88
N TYR A 79 5.32 -15.79 -16.37
CA TYR A 79 5.25 -15.04 -17.62
C TYR A 79 5.71 -15.86 -18.83
N ARG A 80 5.33 -15.39 -20.03
CA ARG A 80 5.56 -16.06 -21.31
C ARG A 80 7.07 -16.29 -21.54
N GLY A 81 7.47 -17.56 -21.64
CA GLY A 81 8.86 -18.00 -21.83
C GLY A 81 9.65 -18.34 -20.56
N ALA A 82 9.12 -18.10 -19.36
CA ALA A 82 9.76 -18.50 -18.10
C ALA A 82 9.75 -20.05 -17.92
N PRO A 83 10.59 -20.63 -17.04
CA PRO A 83 10.68 -22.09 -16.86
C PRO A 83 9.35 -22.77 -16.51
N ASN A 84 8.43 -22.05 -15.88
CA ASN A 84 7.11 -22.53 -15.47
C ASN A 84 5.96 -22.01 -16.37
N ASP A 85 6.28 -21.59 -17.60
CA ASP A 85 5.30 -21.04 -18.54
C ASP A 85 4.37 -22.10 -19.16
N ASN A 86 3.20 -22.26 -18.52
CA ASN A 86 2.10 -23.09 -19.00
C ASN A 86 1.01 -22.29 -19.75
N GLY A 87 1.21 -20.99 -20.01
CA GLY A 87 0.18 -20.11 -20.57
C GLY A 87 0.12 -20.13 -22.11
N SER A 88 -1.07 -19.93 -22.68
CA SER A 88 -1.28 -19.76 -24.13
C SER A 88 -1.51 -18.29 -24.53
N ASP A 89 -1.51 -17.35 -23.59
CA ASP A 89 -1.97 -15.98 -23.82
C ASP A 89 -0.86 -15.07 -24.36
N ILE A 90 -1.16 -14.36 -25.47
CA ILE A 90 -0.23 -13.46 -26.15
C ILE A 90 0.10 -12.18 -25.38
N TRP A 91 -0.75 -11.78 -24.43
CA TRP A 91 -0.70 -10.49 -23.72
C TRP A 91 0.16 -10.47 -22.44
N ARG A 92 0.89 -11.55 -22.12
CA ARG A 92 1.77 -11.60 -20.94
C ARG A 92 3.11 -10.87 -21.20
N PRO A 93 3.70 -10.18 -20.21
CA PRO A 93 4.97 -9.47 -20.41
C PRO A 93 6.09 -10.38 -20.94
N ARG A 94 6.95 -9.84 -21.80
CA ARG A 94 8.01 -10.58 -22.51
C ARG A 94 9.04 -11.17 -21.54
N PHE A 95 9.67 -12.29 -21.92
CA PHE A 95 10.76 -12.97 -21.20
C PHE A 95 11.89 -12.03 -20.74
N GLY A 96 12.13 -10.90 -21.42
CA GLY A 96 13.11 -9.90 -21.02
C GLY A 96 12.88 -9.33 -19.61
N LEU A 97 11.63 -9.22 -19.16
CA LEU A 97 11.32 -8.78 -17.80
C LEU A 97 11.67 -9.86 -16.75
N TYR A 98 11.44 -11.13 -17.07
CA TYR A 98 11.88 -12.26 -16.25
C TYR A 98 13.41 -12.28 -16.11
N GLU A 99 14.13 -12.10 -17.22
CA GLU A 99 15.59 -11.98 -17.24
C GLU A 99 16.08 -10.78 -16.41
N GLU A 100 15.42 -9.63 -16.50
CA GLU A 100 15.76 -8.44 -15.72
C GLU A 100 15.60 -8.68 -14.21
N LYS A 101 14.49 -9.30 -13.78
CA LYS A 101 14.24 -9.58 -12.35
C LYS A 101 15.19 -10.64 -11.79
N LEU A 102 15.56 -11.65 -12.59
CA LEU A 102 16.63 -12.59 -12.24
C LEU A 102 17.96 -11.88 -11.99
N ARG A 103 18.38 -11.01 -12.91
CA ARG A 103 19.62 -10.22 -12.77
C ARG A 103 19.57 -9.31 -11.55
N LYS A 104 18.41 -8.71 -11.27
CA LYS A 104 18.20 -7.89 -10.07
C LYS A 104 18.35 -8.72 -8.80
N LEU A 105 17.76 -9.92 -8.74
CA LEU A 105 17.90 -10.81 -7.59
C LEU A 105 19.36 -11.19 -7.34
N VAL A 106 20.12 -11.57 -8.37
CA VAL A 106 21.57 -11.85 -8.24
C VAL A 106 22.31 -10.64 -7.64
N ARG A 107 22.11 -9.44 -8.21
CA ARG A 107 22.78 -8.22 -7.71
C ARG A 107 22.48 -7.98 -6.23
N VAL A 108 21.23 -8.18 -5.83
CA VAL A 108 20.80 -8.01 -4.44
C VAL A 108 21.40 -9.08 -3.52
N LEU A 109 21.43 -10.34 -3.94
CA LEU A 109 22.07 -11.42 -3.18
C LEU A 109 23.57 -11.15 -2.97
N ARG A 110 24.26 -10.57 -3.97
CA ARG A 110 25.65 -10.12 -3.83
C ARG A 110 25.79 -8.94 -2.84
N ASN A 111 24.81 -8.04 -2.79
CA ASN A 111 24.78 -6.98 -1.78
C ASN A 111 24.57 -7.57 -0.37
N VAL A 112 23.69 -8.57 -0.21
CA VAL A 112 23.54 -9.31 1.05
C VAL A 112 24.87 -9.96 1.46
N ASP A 113 25.55 -10.67 0.55
CA ASP A 113 26.88 -11.26 0.81
C ASP A 113 27.88 -10.18 1.30
N LEU A 114 27.93 -9.03 0.63
CA LEU A 114 28.80 -7.92 1.03
C LEU A 114 28.46 -7.37 2.42
N ARG A 115 27.19 -7.08 2.70
CA ARG A 115 26.75 -6.45 3.97
C ARG A 115 26.84 -7.43 5.14
N CYS A 116 26.47 -8.69 4.94
CA CYS A 116 26.71 -9.78 5.90
C CYS A 116 28.20 -9.91 6.22
N GLY A 117 29.06 -9.92 5.19
CA GLY A 117 30.51 -10.04 5.37
C GLY A 117 31.16 -8.84 6.05
N GLN A 118 30.62 -7.62 5.84
CA GLN A 118 31.02 -6.43 6.59
C GLN A 118 30.63 -6.55 8.07
N LEU A 119 29.37 -6.91 8.34
CA LEU A 119 28.84 -7.05 9.70
C LEU A 119 29.56 -8.16 10.48
N TRP A 120 29.83 -9.31 9.84
CA TRP A 120 30.57 -10.42 10.45
C TRP A 120 32.02 -10.05 10.81
N ARG A 121 32.70 -9.25 9.96
CA ARG A 121 34.06 -8.74 10.24
C ARG A 121 34.09 -7.70 11.36
N LEU A 122 33.03 -6.92 11.51
CA LEU A 122 32.88 -5.95 12.58
C LEU A 122 32.54 -6.59 13.94
N ARG A 123 32.17 -7.88 13.97
CA ARG A 123 32.10 -8.64 15.23
C ARG A 123 33.49 -8.83 15.82
N GLU A 124 33.57 -8.84 17.14
CA GLU A 124 34.79 -9.24 17.85
C GLU A 124 35.18 -10.68 17.47
N LYS A 125 36.47 -10.93 17.22
CA LYS A 125 36.97 -12.23 16.75
C LYS A 125 36.52 -13.41 17.62
N GLU A 126 36.48 -13.23 18.93
CA GLU A 126 36.03 -14.25 19.90
C GLU A 126 34.53 -14.57 19.80
N ARG A 127 33.75 -13.73 19.12
CA ARG A 127 32.30 -13.85 18.94
C ARG A 127 31.87 -14.09 17.50
N GLN A 128 32.81 -14.41 16.62
CA GLN A 128 32.51 -14.89 15.27
C GLN A 128 32.05 -16.36 15.23
N GLY A 129 32.23 -17.09 16.34
CA GLY A 129 31.75 -18.47 16.53
C GLY A 129 30.59 -18.59 17.52
N ASP A 130 30.03 -17.47 18.00
CA ASP A 130 28.81 -17.50 18.79
C ASP A 130 27.58 -17.77 17.88
N PRO A 131 26.39 -18.06 18.44
CA PRO A 131 25.21 -18.37 17.63
C PRO A 131 24.88 -17.31 16.57
N VAL A 132 25.12 -16.03 16.86
CA VAL A 132 24.91 -14.92 15.92
C VAL A 132 25.99 -14.90 14.82
N GLY A 133 27.25 -15.12 15.18
CA GLY A 133 28.36 -15.23 14.24
C GLY A 133 28.24 -16.44 13.30
N THR A 134 27.71 -17.56 13.80
CA THR A 134 27.37 -18.74 13.00
C THR A 134 26.18 -18.44 12.08
N TRP A 135 25.10 -17.88 12.61
CA TRP A 135 23.93 -17.50 11.81
C TRP A 135 24.26 -16.55 10.66
N LEU A 136 25.08 -15.51 10.91
CA LEU A 136 25.54 -14.59 9.86
C LEU A 136 26.40 -15.28 8.81
N ARG A 137 27.20 -16.28 9.20
CA ARG A 137 28.02 -17.06 8.26
C ARG A 137 27.16 -17.97 7.40
N ASP A 138 26.17 -18.64 8.00
CA ASP A 138 25.24 -19.49 7.26
C ASP A 138 24.42 -18.65 6.26
N LEU A 139 24.01 -17.44 6.65
CA LEU A 139 23.32 -16.49 5.79
C LEU A 139 24.21 -15.98 4.64
N LEU A 140 25.49 -15.72 4.92
CA LEU A 140 26.51 -15.37 3.93
C LEU A 140 26.68 -16.49 2.89
N ASP A 141 26.89 -17.72 3.37
CA ASP A 141 27.11 -18.89 2.51
C ASP A 141 25.85 -19.22 1.69
N ALA A 142 24.66 -19.07 2.28
CA ALA A 142 23.39 -19.24 1.57
C ALA A 142 23.20 -18.20 0.48
N ALA A 143 23.43 -16.90 0.77
CA ALA A 143 23.29 -15.84 -0.23
C ALA A 143 24.28 -16.00 -1.39
N ARG A 144 25.53 -16.40 -1.09
CA ARG A 144 26.54 -16.68 -2.11
C ARG A 144 26.18 -17.88 -2.97
N THR A 145 25.79 -18.99 -2.34
CA THR A 145 25.39 -20.22 -3.04
C THR A 145 24.18 -19.98 -3.94
N GLU A 146 23.19 -19.22 -3.47
CA GLU A 146 22.00 -18.86 -4.24
C GLU A 146 22.38 -17.98 -5.45
N ALA A 147 23.21 -16.95 -5.24
CA ALA A 147 23.66 -16.07 -6.32
C ALA A 147 24.49 -16.82 -7.38
N ASP A 148 25.45 -17.64 -6.96
CA ASP A 148 26.29 -18.46 -7.85
C ASP A 148 25.42 -19.48 -8.61
N GLY A 149 24.47 -20.12 -7.94
CA GLY A 149 23.54 -21.06 -8.55
C GLY A 149 22.69 -20.42 -9.66
N ILE A 150 22.17 -19.21 -9.41
CA ILE A 150 21.40 -18.46 -10.40
C ILE A 150 22.30 -18.01 -11.56
N ASP A 151 23.49 -17.46 -11.29
CA ASP A 151 24.46 -17.04 -12.32
C ASP A 151 24.86 -18.21 -13.22
N ASP A 152 25.18 -19.37 -12.65
CA ASP A 152 25.58 -20.58 -13.37
C ASP A 152 24.43 -21.19 -14.18
N TRP A 153 23.22 -21.15 -13.64
CA TRP A 153 22.03 -21.54 -14.38
C TRP A 153 21.78 -20.58 -15.55
N MET A 154 21.89 -19.26 -15.32
CA MET A 154 21.70 -18.25 -16.36
C MET A 154 22.71 -18.43 -17.51
N ARG A 155 23.97 -18.72 -17.21
CA ARG A 155 25.00 -18.97 -18.24
C ARG A 155 24.71 -20.19 -19.11
N ARG A 156 24.10 -21.23 -18.54
CA ARG A 156 23.84 -22.51 -19.23
C ARG A 156 22.51 -22.53 -19.98
N GLU A 157 21.45 -22.09 -19.32
CA GLU A 157 20.07 -22.37 -19.73
C GLU A 157 19.34 -21.15 -20.29
N LEU A 158 19.75 -19.92 -19.92
CA LEU A 158 18.98 -18.72 -20.23
C LEU A 158 18.89 -18.44 -21.74
N SER A 159 19.97 -18.66 -22.48
CA SER A 159 19.99 -18.51 -23.94
C SER A 159 19.03 -19.50 -24.63
N THR A 160 18.98 -20.74 -24.13
CA THR A 160 18.10 -21.78 -24.65
C THR A 160 16.63 -21.48 -24.33
N LEU A 161 16.35 -21.01 -23.11
CA LEU A 161 15.01 -20.58 -22.69
C LEU A 161 14.55 -19.36 -23.48
N ARG A 162 15.44 -18.39 -23.71
CA ARG A 162 15.17 -17.22 -24.55
C ARG A 162 14.80 -17.62 -25.98
N GLN A 163 15.55 -18.53 -26.60
CA GLN A 163 15.22 -19.05 -27.93
C GLN A 163 13.88 -19.79 -27.96
N LYS A 164 13.58 -20.59 -26.93
CA LYS A 164 12.26 -21.26 -26.80
C LYS A 164 11.13 -20.24 -26.65
N ALA A 165 11.33 -19.22 -25.83
CA ALA A 165 10.39 -18.13 -25.60
C ALA A 165 10.13 -17.33 -26.90
N GLU A 166 11.18 -16.96 -27.63
CA GLU A 166 11.10 -16.26 -28.92
C GLU A 166 10.39 -17.12 -29.99
N LYS A 167 10.68 -18.42 -30.05
CA LYS A 167 10.00 -19.34 -30.97
C LYS A 167 8.51 -19.48 -30.66
N ARG A 168 8.16 -19.61 -29.37
CA ARG A 168 6.76 -19.65 -28.90
C ARG A 168 6.08 -18.30 -29.09
N ALA A 169 6.83 -17.20 -29.01
CA ALA A 169 6.32 -15.87 -29.25
C ALA A 169 5.81 -15.74 -30.69
N ARG A 170 6.68 -16.09 -31.65
CA ARG A 170 6.37 -16.06 -33.09
C ARG A 170 5.24 -17.00 -33.49
N ALA A 171 5.21 -18.23 -32.97
CA ALA A 171 4.16 -19.20 -33.32
C ALA A 171 2.75 -18.71 -32.93
N LEU A 172 2.64 -17.99 -31.82
CA LEU A 172 1.38 -17.43 -31.34
C LEU A 172 1.02 -16.10 -32.05
N GLU A 173 2.01 -15.36 -32.57
CA GLU A 173 1.79 -14.19 -33.43
C GLU A 173 1.28 -14.65 -34.81
N GLU A 174 1.88 -15.70 -35.37
CA GLU A 174 1.42 -16.37 -36.62
C GLU A 174 0.00 -16.95 -36.48
N GLU A 175 -0.35 -17.56 -35.33
CA GLU A 175 -1.74 -17.99 -35.04
C GLU A 175 -2.75 -16.82 -34.93
N SER A 176 -2.28 -15.61 -34.63
CA SER A 176 -3.15 -14.42 -34.54
C SER A 176 -3.36 -13.75 -35.91
N ASP A 177 -2.36 -13.79 -36.79
CA ASP A 177 -2.39 -13.20 -38.14
C ASP A 177 -3.29 -13.96 -39.13
N ASP A 178 -3.58 -15.25 -38.89
CA ASP A 178 -4.57 -16.01 -39.69
C ASP A 178 -6.04 -15.57 -39.40
N SER A 179 -6.27 -14.67 -38.43
CA SER A 179 -7.61 -14.23 -38.01
C SER A 179 -7.96 -12.75 -38.24
N ASP A 180 -7.00 -11.88 -38.56
CA ASP A 180 -7.30 -10.49 -38.92
C ASP A 180 -6.24 -9.90 -39.86
N GLY A 181 -6.70 -9.39 -40.99
CA GLY A 181 -5.84 -8.84 -42.04
C GLY A 181 -5.13 -7.55 -41.65
N ASN A 182 -3.81 -7.62 -41.70
CA ASN A 182 -2.88 -6.58 -42.18
C ASN A 182 -2.79 -5.25 -41.39
N MET A 183 -1.76 -5.12 -40.55
CA MET A 183 -1.10 -3.83 -40.31
C MET A 183 0.38 -4.04 -39.93
N GLU A 184 1.28 -3.92 -40.91
CA GLU A 184 2.73 -3.80 -40.69
C GLU A 184 3.04 -2.56 -39.83
N ILE A 185 3.83 -2.74 -38.77
CA ILE A 185 4.56 -1.65 -38.10
C ILE A 185 6.03 -2.06 -38.04
N ALA A 186 6.87 -1.25 -38.69
CA ALA A 186 8.31 -1.39 -38.75
C ALA A 186 8.95 -1.14 -37.37
N GLU A 187 9.85 -2.03 -36.96
CA GLU A 187 10.77 -1.84 -35.84
C GLU A 187 11.90 -0.88 -36.28
N GLU A 188 12.07 0.24 -35.57
CA GLU A 188 13.29 1.06 -35.63
C GLU A 188 14.01 1.01 -34.28
N ASP A 189 15.31 0.67 -34.38
CA ASP A 189 16.30 0.56 -33.31
C ASP A 189 16.49 1.88 -32.53
N VAL A 190 16.57 1.80 -31.20
CA VAL A 190 17.21 2.85 -30.39
C VAL A 190 18.31 2.23 -29.53
N ALA A 191 19.54 2.44 -30.00
CA ALA A 191 20.77 2.11 -29.30
C ALA A 191 21.01 3.06 -28.11
N ALA A 192 21.66 2.49 -27.09
CA ALA A 192 22.11 3.17 -25.89
C ALA A 192 23.12 4.29 -26.17
N ASN A 193 23.04 5.37 -25.38
CA ASN A 193 24.20 6.20 -25.06
C ASN A 193 24.14 6.59 -23.58
N VAL A 194 25.16 6.15 -22.85
CA VAL A 194 25.53 6.56 -21.50
C VAL A 194 26.67 7.56 -21.68
N GLU A 195 26.57 8.76 -21.11
CA GLU A 195 27.75 9.53 -20.72
C GLU A 195 27.43 10.59 -19.66
N GLN A 196 28.47 10.93 -18.90
CA GLN A 196 28.52 11.50 -17.56
C GLN A 196 28.18 12.99 -17.48
N SER A 197 27.80 13.46 -16.27
CA SER A 197 28.20 14.79 -15.81
C SER A 197 28.24 14.87 -14.29
N ASP A 198 29.16 15.72 -13.85
CA ASP A 198 29.90 15.68 -12.59
C ASP A 198 29.24 16.43 -11.43
N LEU A 199 29.79 16.12 -10.25
CA LEU A 199 29.64 16.77 -8.95
C LEU A 199 29.95 18.27 -9.00
N ALA A 200 29.16 19.05 -8.26
CA ALA A 200 29.63 20.28 -7.63
C ALA A 200 28.88 20.47 -6.30
N ASP A 201 29.66 20.48 -5.22
CA ASP A 201 29.31 20.89 -3.88
C ASP A 201 28.93 22.38 -3.85
N ASP A 202 28.03 22.76 -2.95
CA ASP A 202 28.14 24.05 -2.26
C ASP A 202 27.44 23.92 -0.89
N GLU A 203 28.26 24.08 0.14
CA GLU A 203 27.91 24.21 1.55
C GLU A 203 27.27 25.58 1.78
N ASP A 204 26.24 25.66 2.61
CA ASP A 204 25.99 26.88 3.39
C ASP A 204 25.37 26.53 4.75
N GLU A 205 26.14 26.88 5.77
CA GLU A 205 25.85 26.75 7.20
C GLU A 205 24.88 27.85 7.64
N SER A 206 23.89 27.51 8.46
CA SER A 206 23.36 28.45 9.45
C SER A 206 22.89 27.70 10.69
N GLU A 207 23.33 28.23 11.83
CA GLU A 207 23.28 27.68 13.18
C GLU A 207 21.91 27.91 13.86
N ASP A 208 21.57 26.94 14.72
CA ASP A 208 20.78 26.99 15.96
C ASP A 208 19.50 27.84 16.06
N GLU A 209 18.41 27.16 16.45
CA GLU A 209 17.87 27.30 17.82
C GLU A 209 16.95 26.10 18.15
N GLY A 210 17.25 25.44 19.27
CA GLY A 210 16.59 24.22 19.74
C GLY A 210 15.19 24.46 20.32
N GLY A 211 14.31 23.50 20.06
CA GLY A 211 12.99 23.37 20.69
C GLY A 211 12.76 21.93 21.12
N ASP A 212 13.03 21.66 22.39
CA ASP A 212 12.80 20.39 23.09
C ASP A 212 11.28 20.16 23.29
N SER A 213 10.78 18.99 22.89
CA SER A 213 9.48 18.48 23.35
C SER A 213 9.43 16.95 23.30
N SER A 214 10.15 16.30 24.21
CA SER A 214 9.88 14.90 24.54
C SER A 214 8.62 14.79 25.38
N ASP A 215 7.59 14.11 24.87
CA ASP A 215 6.47 13.60 25.66
C ASP A 215 6.62 12.07 25.76
N ASP A 216 6.74 11.56 26.99
CA ASP A 216 7.21 10.21 27.39
C ASP A 216 6.27 9.07 26.95
N ARG A 217 6.25 8.75 25.65
CA ARG A 217 5.60 7.54 25.10
C ARG A 217 6.65 6.68 24.40
N ALA A 218 7.03 5.57 25.03
CA ALA A 218 7.94 4.62 24.43
C ALA A 218 7.19 3.71 23.43
N TRP A 219 7.56 3.79 22.16
CA TRP A 219 7.08 2.92 21.09
C TRP A 219 8.18 1.93 20.71
N TYR A 220 7.84 0.66 20.61
CA TYR A 220 8.78 -0.42 20.27
C TYR A 220 8.39 -1.03 18.93
N GLY A 221 9.24 -0.89 17.92
CA GLY A 221 9.05 -1.50 16.60
C GLY A 221 9.25 -3.01 16.71
N THR A 222 8.27 -3.80 16.28
CA THR A 222 8.28 -5.25 16.46
C THR A 222 8.30 -6.03 15.15
N LEU A 223 7.76 -5.48 14.06
CA LEU A 223 7.56 -6.24 12.82
C LEU A 223 7.38 -5.37 11.58
N TYR A 224 7.82 -5.81 10.41
CA TYR A 224 7.59 -5.11 9.14
C TYR A 224 6.23 -5.46 8.56
N LEU A 225 5.46 -4.46 8.11
CA LEU A 225 4.11 -4.63 7.53
C LEU A 225 4.08 -4.42 6.01
N GLY A 226 4.89 -3.49 5.47
CA GLY A 226 4.87 -3.16 4.04
C GLY A 226 5.76 -1.96 3.72
N GLY A 227 6.00 -1.64 2.45
CA GLY A 227 6.88 -0.52 2.10
C GLY A 227 6.93 -0.21 0.61
N GLY A 228 7.01 1.07 0.29
CA GLY A 228 7.01 1.62 -1.07
C GLY A 228 8.26 2.42 -1.38
N SER A 229 8.22 3.20 -2.47
CA SER A 229 9.35 4.01 -2.95
C SER A 229 9.78 5.14 -2.01
N TYR A 230 8.91 5.51 -1.07
CA TYR A 230 9.09 6.69 -0.21
C TYR A 230 9.13 6.37 1.29
N GLY A 231 8.96 5.10 1.68
CA GLY A 231 8.91 4.73 3.10
C GLY A 231 8.66 3.23 3.35
N ALA A 232 8.67 2.86 4.62
CA ALA A 232 8.40 1.51 5.11
C ALA A 232 7.52 1.59 6.36
N ALA A 233 6.54 0.70 6.45
CA ALA A 233 5.62 0.56 7.56
C ALA A 233 6.03 -0.63 8.44
N TYR A 234 5.98 -0.41 9.75
CA TYR A 234 6.26 -1.40 10.77
C TYR A 234 5.13 -1.40 11.80
N LEU A 235 4.90 -2.53 12.45
CA LEU A 235 4.07 -2.65 13.64
C LEU A 235 4.86 -2.12 14.83
N TRP A 236 4.24 -1.23 15.60
CA TRP A 236 4.80 -0.64 16.81
C TRP A 236 3.89 -0.92 18.00
N LEU A 237 4.48 -1.37 19.12
CA LEU A 237 3.79 -1.52 20.39
C LEU A 237 4.03 -0.28 21.25
N GLN A 238 2.96 0.33 21.74
CA GLN A 238 3.02 1.43 22.70
C GLN A 238 3.09 0.88 24.13
N SER A 239 4.14 1.20 24.89
CA SER A 239 4.15 0.94 26.34
C SER A 239 3.35 2.04 27.06
N ARG A 240 2.38 1.64 27.89
CA ARG A 240 1.60 2.58 28.71
C ARG A 240 2.24 2.74 30.09
N PRO A 241 2.53 3.97 30.55
CA PRO A 241 2.40 4.32 31.96
C PRO A 241 0.92 4.65 32.25
N GLU A 242 0.44 4.31 33.45
CA GLU A 242 -0.95 4.52 33.89
C GLU A 242 -1.40 6.00 33.82
N ASP A 243 -2.65 6.20 33.41
CA ASP A 243 -3.52 7.39 33.51
C ASP A 243 -2.91 8.82 33.44
N ARG A 244 -3.26 9.57 32.37
CA ARG A 244 -3.74 10.99 32.33
C ARG A 244 -3.77 11.49 30.87
N HIS A 245 -4.94 11.73 30.27
CA HIS A 245 -5.66 13.01 30.10
C HIS A 245 -4.88 14.19 29.49
N ASN A 246 -5.35 14.60 28.30
CA ASN A 246 -5.16 15.83 27.52
C ASN A 246 -3.75 16.22 27.03
N LEU A 247 -3.60 16.24 25.70
CA LEU A 247 -2.46 16.81 24.97
C LEU A 247 -2.59 18.35 24.85
N PRO A 248 -1.51 19.13 25.00
CA PRO A 248 -1.46 20.50 24.50
C PRO A 248 -1.22 20.47 22.98
N THR A 249 -2.01 21.24 22.23
CA THR A 249 -1.75 21.52 20.82
C THR A 249 -0.48 22.37 20.70
N CYS A 250 0.56 21.85 20.07
CA CYS A 250 1.73 22.66 19.68
C CYS A 250 1.33 23.53 18.47
N ASP A 251 0.65 24.65 18.74
CA ASP A 251 0.10 25.56 17.73
C ASP A 251 1.16 26.34 16.91
N ASN A 252 2.46 26.11 17.14
CA ASN A 252 3.53 26.97 16.61
C ASN A 252 4.47 26.34 15.55
N VAL A 253 4.24 25.10 15.07
CA VAL A 253 5.09 24.46 14.03
C VAL A 253 4.36 24.30 12.68
N LEU A 254 3.15 24.87 12.53
CA LEU A 254 2.25 24.64 11.40
C LEU A 254 2.77 25.02 10.01
N ASN A 255 3.89 25.73 9.87
CA ASN A 255 4.35 26.23 8.57
C ASN A 255 5.37 25.34 7.85
N ASN A 256 5.93 24.29 8.47
CA ASN A 256 7.04 23.50 7.89
C ASN A 256 6.91 21.96 8.07
N LEU A 257 5.75 21.42 8.43
CA LEU A 257 5.58 19.97 8.54
C LEU A 257 5.54 19.31 7.16
N PRO A 258 6.08 18.07 7.02
CA PRO A 258 5.84 17.25 5.84
C PRO A 258 4.35 17.16 5.52
N THR A 259 4.00 17.25 4.24
CA THR A 259 2.60 17.33 3.78
C THR A 259 1.76 16.14 4.25
N GLU A 260 2.35 14.95 4.34
CA GLU A 260 1.70 13.74 4.83
C GLU A 260 1.26 13.88 6.30
N ILE A 261 2.16 14.37 7.16
CA ILE A 261 1.88 14.60 8.59
C ILE A 261 0.80 15.67 8.73
N GLN A 262 0.91 16.76 7.97
CA GLN A 262 -0.09 17.83 8.02
C GLN A 262 -1.47 17.32 7.59
N ALA A 263 -1.56 16.53 6.51
CA ALA A 263 -2.83 15.95 6.06
C ALA A 263 -3.46 15.05 7.13
N HIS A 264 -2.65 14.21 7.79
CA HIS A 264 -3.13 13.38 8.89
C HIS A 264 -3.60 14.21 10.10
N LEU A 265 -2.84 15.25 10.52
CA LEU A 265 -3.23 16.14 11.61
C LEU A 265 -4.51 16.89 11.30
N ASP A 266 -4.63 17.42 10.08
CA ASP A 266 -5.79 18.16 9.61
C ASP A 266 -7.04 17.29 9.64
N LEU A 267 -6.93 15.99 9.34
CA LEU A 267 -8.09 15.08 9.31
C LEU A 267 -8.42 14.47 10.69
N ARG A 268 -7.44 14.40 11.60
CA ARG A 268 -7.55 13.72 12.90
C ARG A 268 -8.66 14.30 13.79
N GLY A 269 -9.36 13.42 14.50
CA GLY A 269 -10.33 13.79 15.54
C GLY A 269 -11.63 14.45 15.03
N LYS A 270 -11.80 14.59 13.71
CA LYS A 270 -13.00 15.19 13.11
C LYS A 270 -14.13 14.17 13.00
N PRO A 271 -15.41 14.58 13.13
CA PRO A 271 -16.53 13.68 12.84
C PRO A 271 -16.39 13.07 11.44
N GLY A 272 -16.32 11.74 11.37
CA GLY A 272 -16.09 11.00 10.12
C GLY A 272 -14.65 10.59 9.85
N SER A 273 -13.65 11.12 10.60
CA SER A 273 -12.22 10.83 10.38
C SER A 273 -11.86 9.35 10.53
N ARG A 274 -12.74 8.54 11.13
CA ARG A 274 -12.61 7.08 11.15
C ARG A 274 -12.59 6.44 9.76
N SER A 275 -12.95 7.16 8.68
CA SER A 275 -12.83 6.71 7.29
C SER A 275 -11.45 6.96 6.66
N THR A 276 -10.51 7.52 7.42
CA THR A 276 -9.10 7.64 7.05
C THR A 276 -8.27 6.91 8.09
N VAL A 277 -7.07 6.45 7.72
CA VAL A 277 -6.13 5.87 8.68
C VAL A 277 -5.71 6.98 9.65
N GLU A 278 -6.05 6.83 10.93
CA GLU A 278 -5.79 7.82 11.96
C GLU A 278 -4.31 7.85 12.33
N MET A 279 -3.74 9.05 12.39
CA MET A 279 -2.41 9.25 12.96
C MET A 279 -2.52 9.38 14.48
N LEU A 280 -1.85 8.47 15.18
CA LEU A 280 -1.76 8.43 16.63
C LEU A 280 -0.70 9.41 17.12
N ASN A 281 0.46 9.41 16.47
CA ASN A 281 1.59 10.28 16.78
C ASN A 281 2.54 10.41 15.58
N TYR A 282 3.55 11.27 15.68
CA TYR A 282 4.67 11.33 14.74
C TYR A 282 5.98 11.69 15.47
N ASN A 283 7.12 11.35 14.88
CA ASN A 283 8.43 11.78 15.33
C ASN A 283 9.22 12.37 14.15
N LEU A 284 9.80 13.56 14.31
CA LEU A 284 10.60 14.21 13.28
C LEU A 284 12.09 14.05 13.61
N ARG A 285 12.82 13.37 12.72
CA ARG A 285 14.29 13.31 12.74
C ARG A 285 14.84 14.31 11.73
N LEU A 286 14.90 15.58 12.13
CA LEU A 286 15.31 16.68 11.25
C LEU A 286 16.75 16.49 10.73
N GLU A 287 17.67 16.00 11.58
CA GLU A 287 19.07 15.73 11.18
C GLU A 287 19.17 14.67 10.07
N ASP A 288 18.32 13.64 10.12
CA ASP A 288 18.29 12.55 9.14
C ASP A 288 17.33 12.83 7.97
N LYS A 289 16.63 13.95 7.97
CA LYS A 289 15.53 14.29 7.03
C LYS A 289 14.48 13.17 6.95
N GLN A 290 14.15 12.59 8.09
CA GLN A 290 13.17 11.50 8.20
C GLN A 290 12.04 11.85 9.14
N ALA A 291 10.91 11.18 8.98
CA ALA A 291 9.82 11.20 9.93
C ALA A 291 9.29 9.79 10.16
N ASP A 292 8.97 9.46 11.41
CA ASP A 292 8.15 8.30 11.73
C ASP A 292 6.71 8.75 11.91
N LEU A 293 5.80 8.02 11.27
CA LEU A 293 4.36 8.18 11.46
C LEU A 293 3.85 6.98 12.24
N TYR A 294 3.25 7.24 13.41
CA TYR A 294 2.57 6.23 14.19
C TYR A 294 1.09 6.26 13.82
N LEU A 295 0.68 5.31 13.00
CA LEU A 295 -0.67 5.20 12.46
C LEU A 295 -1.48 4.13 13.19
N GLU A 296 -2.81 4.23 13.15
CA GLU A 296 -3.67 3.16 13.64
C GLU A 296 -3.43 1.87 12.84
N TYR A 297 -3.49 0.73 13.52
CA TYR A 297 -3.37 -0.57 12.88
C TYR A 297 -4.71 -1.01 12.30
N CYS A 298 -4.71 -1.46 11.04
CA CYS A 298 -5.87 -2.00 10.34
C CYS A 298 -5.76 -3.53 10.24
N PRO A 299 -6.47 -4.29 11.11
CA PRO A 299 -6.20 -5.73 11.32
C PRO A 299 -6.63 -6.65 10.18
N PHE A 300 -7.34 -6.13 9.16
CA PHE A 300 -7.85 -6.91 8.04
C PHE A 300 -7.10 -6.60 6.74
N GLY A 301 -5.88 -6.05 6.84
CA GLY A 301 -5.05 -5.68 5.69
C GLY A 301 -5.66 -4.57 4.85
N ASP A 302 -5.35 -4.59 3.56
CA ASP A 302 -5.86 -3.64 2.57
C ASP A 302 -6.71 -4.31 1.47
N ALA A 303 -7.27 -3.50 0.56
CA ALA A 303 -8.10 -3.99 -0.53
C ALA A 303 -7.31 -4.71 -1.63
N PHE A 304 -5.99 -4.54 -1.69
CA PHE A 304 -5.13 -5.37 -2.53
C PHE A 304 -5.00 -6.78 -1.96
N ASP A 305 -4.80 -6.91 -0.65
CA ASP A 305 -4.79 -8.22 0.03
C ASP A 305 -6.14 -8.92 -0.10
N LEU A 306 -7.25 -8.19 0.08
CA LEU A 306 -8.59 -8.75 -0.11
C LEU A 306 -8.82 -9.27 -1.54
N LEU A 307 -8.28 -8.57 -2.55
CA LEU A 307 -8.36 -9.00 -3.94
C LEU A 307 -7.54 -10.28 -4.18
N ASN A 308 -6.38 -10.42 -3.53
CA ASN A 308 -5.45 -11.53 -3.72
C ASN A 308 -5.60 -12.69 -2.73
N GLY A 309 -6.46 -12.58 -1.71
CA GLY A 309 -6.63 -13.52 -0.60
C GLY A 309 -7.19 -14.92 -0.97
N ASN A 310 -7.21 -15.29 -2.25
CA ASN A 310 -7.72 -16.58 -2.76
C ASN A 310 -9.17 -16.86 -2.29
N HIS A 311 -10.00 -15.81 -2.29
CA HIS A 311 -11.41 -15.87 -1.88
C HIS A 311 -12.38 -16.05 -3.07
N GLY A 312 -11.82 -16.22 -4.28
CA GLY A 312 -12.56 -16.41 -5.53
C GLY A 312 -13.17 -15.14 -6.12
N TYR A 313 -12.73 -13.95 -5.69
CA TYR A 313 -13.22 -12.67 -6.26
C TYR A 313 -12.33 -12.14 -7.39
N HIS A 314 -11.11 -12.66 -7.52
CA HIS A 314 -10.11 -12.15 -8.46
C HIS A 314 -10.47 -12.58 -9.89
N ALA A 315 -10.76 -11.63 -10.78
CA ALA A 315 -11.19 -11.87 -12.15
C ALA A 315 -10.15 -12.64 -12.99
N ALA A 316 -8.85 -12.56 -12.66
CA ALA A 316 -7.83 -13.44 -13.25
C ALA A 316 -8.09 -14.94 -13.06
N GLU A 317 -8.86 -15.34 -12.05
CA GLU A 317 -9.30 -16.72 -11.82
C GLU A 317 -10.59 -17.05 -12.61
N HIS A 318 -11.23 -16.03 -13.20
CA HIS A 318 -12.49 -16.13 -13.93
C HIS A 318 -12.25 -16.23 -15.44
N THR A 319 -11.70 -17.36 -15.89
CA THR A 319 -11.28 -17.58 -17.29
C THR A 319 -12.33 -17.17 -18.34
N LYS A 320 -13.63 -17.45 -18.12
CA LYS A 320 -14.66 -17.06 -19.09
C LYS A 320 -14.95 -15.56 -19.09
N ARG A 321 -14.97 -14.89 -17.93
CA ARG A 321 -15.11 -13.41 -17.87
C ARG A 321 -14.00 -12.69 -18.65
N ILE A 322 -12.81 -13.29 -18.74
CA ILE A 322 -11.69 -12.74 -19.52
C ILE A 322 -11.82 -13.05 -21.01
N LYS A 323 -12.19 -14.28 -21.38
CA LYS A 323 -12.28 -14.72 -22.78
C LYS A 323 -13.52 -14.18 -23.50
N SER A 324 -14.60 -13.99 -22.77
CA SER A 324 -15.90 -13.54 -23.25
C SER A 324 -16.49 -12.48 -22.30
N PRO A 325 -15.85 -11.30 -22.16
CA PRO A 325 -16.31 -10.23 -21.25
C PRO A 325 -17.69 -9.64 -21.62
N TRP A 326 -18.21 -9.92 -22.81
CA TRP A 326 -19.56 -9.55 -23.25
C TRP A 326 -20.64 -10.56 -22.84
N GLU A 327 -20.26 -11.71 -22.25
CA GLU A 327 -21.18 -12.74 -21.76
C GLU A 327 -21.35 -12.66 -20.23
N ASP A 328 -22.58 -12.94 -19.78
CA ASP A 328 -22.91 -12.99 -18.36
C ASP A 328 -22.53 -14.37 -17.77
N HIS A 329 -21.55 -14.35 -16.88
CA HIS A 329 -21.06 -15.48 -16.10
C HIS A 329 -21.18 -15.17 -14.59
N SER A 330 -22.06 -14.25 -14.19
CA SER A 330 -22.24 -13.86 -12.79
C SER A 330 -22.75 -15.00 -11.90
N ASP A 331 -23.47 -15.98 -12.47
CA ASP A 331 -23.88 -17.20 -11.78
C ASP A 331 -22.74 -18.23 -11.64
N GLU A 332 -21.65 -18.09 -12.42
CA GLU A 332 -20.52 -19.03 -12.43
C GLU A 332 -19.38 -18.61 -11.50
N TYR A 333 -19.27 -17.31 -11.22
CA TYR A 333 -18.12 -16.73 -10.51
C TYR A 333 -18.56 -15.85 -9.35
N LYS A 334 -17.71 -15.78 -8.33
CA LYS A 334 -17.99 -14.96 -7.16
C LYS A 334 -17.65 -13.50 -7.46
N LEU A 335 -18.58 -12.61 -7.15
CA LEU A 335 -18.40 -11.16 -7.17
C LEU A 335 -18.58 -10.64 -5.74
N TYR A 336 -17.95 -9.50 -5.41
CA TYR A 336 -18.12 -8.93 -4.09
C TYR A 336 -19.60 -8.59 -3.85
N PRO A 337 -20.17 -8.91 -2.68
CA PRO A 337 -21.55 -8.59 -2.36
C PRO A 337 -21.82 -7.09 -2.51
N GLU A 338 -22.92 -6.73 -3.16
CA GLU A 338 -23.28 -5.33 -3.38
C GLU A 338 -23.34 -4.48 -2.08
N PRO A 339 -23.87 -4.98 -0.93
CA PRO A 339 -23.83 -4.24 0.33
C PRO A 339 -22.42 -3.88 0.81
N PHE A 340 -21.44 -4.77 0.59
CA PHE A 340 -20.04 -4.49 0.92
C PHE A 340 -19.49 -3.36 0.05
N CYS A 341 -19.76 -3.40 -1.26
CA CYS A 341 -19.36 -2.33 -2.17
C CYS A 341 -19.96 -0.98 -1.76
N TRP A 342 -21.23 -0.94 -1.35
CA TRP A 342 -21.85 0.27 -0.81
C TRP A 342 -21.20 0.78 0.48
N ALA A 343 -20.84 -0.13 1.40
CA ALA A 343 -20.16 0.21 2.64
C ALA A 343 -18.77 0.82 2.39
N ALA A 344 -17.98 0.20 1.50
CA ALA A 344 -16.67 0.72 1.10
C ALA A 344 -16.80 2.08 0.40
N PHE A 345 -17.74 2.22 -0.53
CA PHE A 345 -17.99 3.47 -1.26
C PHE A 345 -18.37 4.61 -0.29
N GLN A 346 -19.24 4.32 0.68
CA GLN A 346 -19.65 5.32 1.67
C GLN A 346 -18.47 5.86 2.47
N ASN A 347 -17.60 4.99 2.97
CA ASN A 347 -16.46 5.42 3.78
C ASN A 347 -15.46 6.25 2.96
N MET A 348 -15.16 5.85 1.73
CA MET A 348 -14.30 6.64 0.85
C MET A 348 -14.90 8.00 0.48
N VAL A 349 -16.22 8.08 0.28
CA VAL A 349 -16.92 9.35 0.05
C VAL A 349 -16.87 10.24 1.29
N ILE A 350 -17.01 9.68 2.49
CA ILE A 350 -16.85 10.42 3.76
C ILE A 350 -15.42 10.98 3.88
N ALA A 351 -14.40 10.16 3.60
CA ALA A 351 -13.01 10.62 3.56
C ALA A 351 -12.80 11.74 2.53
N GLY A 352 -13.38 11.59 1.34
CA GLY A 352 -13.38 12.61 0.28
C GLY A 352 -13.98 13.95 0.72
N ILE A 353 -15.10 13.92 1.44
CA ILE A 353 -15.73 15.13 2.02
C ILE A 353 -14.80 15.80 3.04
N LEU A 354 -14.14 15.02 3.90
CA LEU A 354 -13.21 15.58 4.88
C LEU A 354 -11.97 16.18 4.21
N MET A 355 -11.43 15.54 3.18
CA MET A 355 -10.35 16.10 2.38
C MET A 355 -10.76 17.38 1.64
N GLU A 356 -12.02 17.46 1.16
CA GLU A 356 -12.56 18.65 0.48
C GLU A 356 -12.68 19.86 1.40
N ARG A 357 -13.16 19.66 2.64
CA ARG A 357 -13.62 20.79 3.48
C ARG A 357 -13.46 20.63 4.99
N GLY A 358 -12.78 19.59 5.46
CA GLY A 358 -12.45 19.38 6.88
C GLY A 358 -13.65 19.11 7.79
N GLN A 359 -14.85 18.90 7.24
CA GLN A 359 -16.06 18.59 7.98
C GLN A 359 -17.17 18.01 7.09
N LEU A 360 -18.04 17.17 7.68
CA LEU A 360 -19.12 16.53 6.93
C LEU A 360 -20.24 17.49 6.54
N LYS A 361 -20.52 18.51 7.34
CA LYS A 361 -21.55 19.51 7.02
C LYS A 361 -21.00 20.51 6.02
N LYS A 362 -21.82 20.89 5.03
CA LYS A 362 -21.47 21.95 4.10
C LYS A 362 -21.53 23.34 4.75
N THR A 363 -22.41 23.52 5.72
CA THR A 363 -22.57 24.79 6.44
C THR A 363 -21.49 24.96 7.50
N GLY A 364 -20.93 26.17 7.57
CA GLY A 364 -19.87 26.50 8.52
C GLY A 364 -18.50 25.89 8.19
N ALA A 365 -18.31 25.43 6.95
CA ALA A 365 -16.99 24.98 6.50
C ALA A 365 -16.01 26.16 6.54
N ASP A 366 -14.78 25.90 7.00
CA ASP A 366 -13.75 26.91 7.04
C ASP A 366 -13.44 27.37 5.61
N PRO A 367 -13.67 28.66 5.28
CA PRO A 367 -13.39 29.18 3.94
C PRO A 367 -11.90 29.14 3.58
N ASN A 368 -11.01 28.98 4.57
CA ASN A 368 -9.57 28.87 4.37
C ASN A 368 -9.07 27.41 4.34
N TRP A 369 -9.96 26.42 4.49
CA TRP A 369 -9.58 25.01 4.44
C TRP A 369 -8.87 24.69 3.11
N PRO A 370 -7.66 24.10 3.15
CA PRO A 370 -7.01 23.64 1.93
C PRO A 370 -7.61 22.30 1.49
N VAL A 371 -7.99 22.21 0.22
CA VAL A 371 -8.43 20.93 -0.36
C VAL A 371 -7.25 19.96 -0.36
N ILE A 372 -7.38 18.85 0.35
CA ILE A 372 -6.39 17.78 0.34
C ILE A 372 -6.64 16.91 -0.89
N VAL A 373 -5.70 16.85 -1.83
CA VAL A 373 -5.74 15.95 -2.98
C VAL A 373 -4.76 14.82 -2.73
N HIS A 374 -5.26 13.58 -2.67
CA HIS A 374 -4.48 12.41 -2.27
C HIS A 374 -3.46 11.98 -3.32
N ARG A 375 -3.81 12.10 -4.61
CA ARG A 375 -2.99 11.76 -5.79
C ARG A 375 -2.56 10.29 -5.94
N ASP A 376 -2.96 9.38 -5.06
CA ASP A 376 -2.58 7.96 -5.17
C ASP A 376 -3.68 7.01 -4.67
N PHE A 377 -4.92 7.27 -5.11
CA PHE A 377 -6.03 6.35 -4.86
C PHE A 377 -5.85 5.06 -5.65
N LYS A 378 -5.72 3.95 -4.92
CA LYS A 378 -5.60 2.58 -5.42
C LYS A 378 -6.00 1.62 -4.30
N ILE A 379 -6.27 0.37 -4.64
CA ILE A 379 -6.76 -0.60 -3.63
C ILE A 379 -5.73 -0.90 -2.53
N ASP A 380 -4.43 -0.74 -2.80
CA ASP A 380 -3.35 -0.87 -1.82
C ASP A 380 -3.42 0.18 -0.70
N ASN A 381 -4.03 1.33 -1.00
CA ASN A 381 -4.12 2.47 -0.08
C ASN A 381 -5.50 2.52 0.62
N ILE A 382 -6.28 1.44 0.54
CA ILE A 382 -7.59 1.29 1.18
C ILE A 382 -7.51 0.17 2.20
N PHE A 383 -7.33 0.54 3.45
CA PHE A 383 -7.17 -0.37 4.57
C PHE A 383 -8.51 -0.76 5.19
N PHE A 384 -8.57 -1.91 5.85
CA PHE A 384 -9.75 -2.40 6.54
C PHE A 384 -9.56 -2.41 8.05
N GLY A 385 -10.21 -1.45 8.72
CA GLY A 385 -10.25 -1.35 10.17
C GLY A 385 -11.43 -2.09 10.80
N VAL A 386 -11.55 -2.02 12.12
CA VAL A 386 -12.71 -2.57 12.86
C VAL A 386 -14.02 -1.96 12.36
N ALA A 387 -15.05 -2.80 12.27
CA ALA A 387 -16.38 -2.44 11.80
C ALA A 387 -17.00 -1.27 12.59
N ASP A 388 -17.96 -0.58 11.98
CA ASP A 388 -18.82 0.39 12.66
C ASP A 388 -19.90 -0.35 13.45
N ASP A 389 -20.32 0.20 14.60
CA ASP A 389 -21.43 -0.35 15.37
C ASP A 389 -22.80 0.02 14.77
N LYS A 390 -22.86 1.08 13.96
CA LYS A 390 -24.10 1.75 13.52
C LYS A 390 -24.39 1.70 12.03
N ASN A 391 -23.37 1.61 11.17
CA ASN A 391 -23.55 1.58 9.72
C ASN A 391 -22.75 0.44 9.08
N PHE A 392 -23.44 -0.53 8.50
CA PHE A 392 -22.85 -1.72 7.88
C PHE A 392 -22.00 -2.53 8.86
N SER A 393 -22.56 -2.86 10.02
CA SER A 393 -21.81 -3.43 11.14
C SER A 393 -21.18 -4.81 10.87
N GLY A 394 -21.52 -5.44 9.75
CA GLY A 394 -20.90 -6.69 9.30
C GLY A 394 -19.63 -6.54 8.48
N TYR A 395 -19.33 -5.34 8.00
CA TYR A 395 -18.16 -5.13 7.17
C TYR A 395 -17.08 -4.35 7.92
N PRO A 396 -15.81 -4.76 7.82
CA PRO A 396 -14.68 -3.93 8.19
C PRO A 396 -14.79 -2.55 7.55
N ARG A 397 -14.39 -1.53 8.32
CA ARG A 397 -14.46 -0.16 7.84
C ARG A 397 -13.33 0.10 6.86
N ALA A 398 -13.68 0.39 5.61
CA ALA A 398 -12.71 0.89 4.63
C ALA A 398 -12.16 2.25 5.09
N LYS A 399 -10.83 2.40 5.04
CA LYS A 399 -10.08 3.57 5.49
C LYS A 399 -9.09 3.98 4.41
N VAL A 400 -9.12 5.25 4.01
CA VAL A 400 -8.11 5.80 3.09
C VAL A 400 -6.82 6.04 3.86
N GLY A 401 -5.70 5.49 3.40
CA GLY A 401 -4.37 5.66 3.98
C GLY A 401 -3.32 6.07 2.94
N ASP A 402 -2.05 6.19 3.36
CA ASP A 402 -0.91 6.63 2.55
C ASP A 402 -1.08 8.03 1.94
N PHE A 403 -0.90 9.05 2.78
CA PHE A 403 -0.92 10.45 2.36
C PHE A 403 0.46 10.94 1.90
N GLY A 404 1.44 10.06 1.67
CA GLY A 404 2.82 10.41 1.30
C GLY A 404 2.92 11.22 0.01
N LEU A 405 1.95 11.05 -0.89
CA LEU A 405 1.83 11.82 -2.12
C LEU A 405 0.74 12.90 -2.05
N ALA A 406 0.08 13.12 -0.93
CA ALA A 406 -0.98 14.12 -0.85
C ALA A 406 -0.45 15.56 -1.02
N ILE A 407 -1.32 16.47 -1.47
CA ILE A 407 -1.07 17.91 -1.48
C ILE A 407 -2.26 18.65 -0.88
N ALA A 408 -1.97 19.72 -0.14
CA ALA A 408 -2.94 20.69 0.30
C ALA A 408 -3.03 21.83 -0.74
N ILE A 409 -4.21 22.09 -1.30
CA ILE A 409 -4.49 23.15 -2.27
C ILE A 409 -5.34 24.22 -1.59
N PRO A 410 -4.74 25.34 -1.14
CA PRO A 410 -5.51 26.41 -0.51
C PRO A 410 -6.40 27.13 -1.54
N PRO A 411 -7.49 27.81 -1.11
CA PRO A 411 -8.43 28.51 -2.00
C PRO A 411 -7.77 29.54 -2.94
N ASN A 412 -6.68 30.17 -2.50
CA ASN A 412 -5.89 31.13 -3.26
C ASN A 412 -4.46 30.60 -3.47
N ASP A 413 -4.35 29.38 -4.01
CA ASP A 413 -3.06 28.74 -4.24
C ASP A 413 -2.13 29.58 -5.14
N PRO A 414 -0.99 30.08 -4.62
CA PRO A 414 -0.07 30.88 -5.41
C PRO A 414 0.76 30.05 -6.39
N ARG A 415 0.72 28.70 -6.28
CA ARG A 415 1.48 27.81 -7.16
C ARG A 415 0.95 27.86 -8.58
N ALA A 416 1.85 27.89 -9.56
CA ALA A 416 1.47 27.79 -10.96
C ALA A 416 0.92 26.38 -11.27
N LEU A 417 -0.10 26.28 -12.13
CA LEU A 417 -0.70 24.98 -12.50
C LEU A 417 0.34 23.94 -12.97
N GLY A 418 1.44 24.37 -13.57
CA GLY A 418 2.51 23.48 -14.06
C GLY A 418 3.58 23.09 -13.04
N SER A 419 3.50 23.54 -11.79
CA SER A 419 4.42 23.08 -10.74
C SER A 419 3.94 21.78 -10.05
N LEU A 420 2.72 21.32 -10.35
CA LEU A 420 2.13 20.11 -9.76
C LEU A 420 2.41 18.90 -10.66
N ARG A 421 3.61 18.31 -10.53
CA ARG A 421 4.03 17.13 -11.31
C ARG A 421 3.05 15.96 -11.16
N THR A 422 2.90 15.17 -12.22
CA THR A 422 2.30 13.83 -12.16
C THR A 422 3.11 12.96 -11.21
N VAL A 423 2.46 12.43 -10.19
CA VAL A 423 2.99 11.47 -9.23
C VAL A 423 1.92 10.42 -8.92
N GLY A 424 2.30 9.33 -8.25
CA GLY A 424 1.42 8.21 -7.94
C GLY A 424 1.42 7.14 -9.02
N THR A 425 0.51 6.18 -8.87
CA THR A 425 0.33 5.07 -9.83
C THR A 425 -0.26 5.60 -11.15
N ALA A 426 0.56 5.63 -12.20
CA ALA A 426 0.26 6.33 -13.46
C ALA A 426 -1.01 5.82 -14.16
N GLU A 427 -1.28 4.52 -14.07
CA GLU A 427 -2.47 3.85 -14.60
C GLU A 427 -3.75 4.16 -13.80
N HIS A 428 -3.65 4.73 -12.60
CA HIS A 428 -4.79 5.13 -11.78
C HIS A 428 -5.01 6.65 -11.76
N ALA A 429 -4.00 7.40 -12.18
CA ALA A 429 -4.02 8.85 -12.13
C ALA A 429 -5.13 9.44 -13.01
N ALA A 430 -5.87 10.40 -12.43
CA ALA A 430 -6.92 11.13 -13.13
C ALA A 430 -6.35 11.85 -14.36
N PRO A 431 -7.15 12.09 -15.42
CA PRO A 431 -6.64 12.70 -16.64
C PRO A 431 -5.95 14.05 -16.40
N GLU A 432 -6.47 14.90 -15.51
CA GLU A 432 -5.86 16.18 -15.13
C GLU A 432 -4.49 16.06 -14.43
N MET A 433 -4.13 14.88 -13.93
CA MET A 433 -2.83 14.63 -13.35
C MET A 433 -1.78 14.25 -14.40
N GLN A 434 -2.16 13.89 -15.63
CA GLN A 434 -1.27 13.25 -16.61
C GLN A 434 -0.37 14.26 -17.35
N VAL A 435 0.93 13.95 -17.47
CA VAL A 435 1.93 14.80 -18.17
C VAL A 435 1.53 15.12 -19.61
N ARG A 436 0.84 14.20 -20.30
CA ARG A 436 0.46 14.38 -21.72
C ARG A 436 -0.51 15.55 -21.94
N LEU A 437 -1.33 15.89 -20.93
CA LEU A 437 -2.16 17.10 -20.96
C LEU A 437 -1.32 18.38 -20.89
N GLU A 438 -0.26 18.38 -20.09
CA GLU A 438 0.69 19.49 -20.01
C GLU A 438 1.45 19.67 -21.33
N VAL A 439 1.93 18.57 -21.94
CA VAL A 439 2.63 18.58 -23.24
C VAL A 439 1.72 19.11 -24.36
N SER A 440 0.42 18.83 -24.27
CA SER A 440 -0.60 19.35 -25.21
C SER A 440 -1.05 20.79 -24.90
N ASN A 441 -0.45 21.47 -23.92
CA ASN A 441 -0.87 22.79 -23.40
C ASN A 441 -2.33 22.85 -22.89
N ILE A 442 -2.93 21.72 -22.54
CA ILE A 442 -4.27 21.63 -21.95
C ILE A 442 -4.09 21.34 -20.46
N ARG A 443 -3.94 22.38 -19.62
CA ARG A 443 -3.82 22.20 -18.17
C ARG A 443 -5.19 22.22 -17.50
N ARG A 444 -5.43 21.27 -16.58
CA ARG A 444 -6.60 21.25 -15.71
C ARG A 444 -6.12 21.21 -14.26
N PRO A 445 -6.73 22.00 -13.34
CA PRO A 445 -6.31 22.01 -11.95
C PRO A 445 -6.67 20.67 -11.27
N GLN A 446 -5.73 20.15 -10.48
CA GLN A 446 -6.06 19.10 -9.52
C GLN A 446 -7.00 19.68 -8.45
N SER A 447 -8.00 18.90 -8.03
CA SER A 447 -9.04 19.37 -7.11
C SER A 447 -9.70 18.21 -6.39
N THR A 448 -10.76 18.48 -5.64
CA THR A 448 -11.67 17.46 -5.13
C THR A 448 -12.12 16.47 -6.20
N LYS A 449 -12.28 16.90 -7.46
CA LYS A 449 -12.68 16.02 -8.56
C LYS A 449 -11.62 14.97 -8.92
N THR A 450 -10.37 15.24 -8.60
CA THR A 450 -9.26 14.29 -8.72
C THR A 450 -9.42 13.16 -7.70
N ASN A 451 -9.82 13.47 -6.46
CA ASN A 451 -10.16 12.44 -5.47
C ASN A 451 -11.43 11.67 -5.86
N VAL A 452 -12.44 12.33 -6.45
CA VAL A 452 -13.65 11.63 -6.95
C VAL A 452 -13.29 10.57 -7.99
N TRP A 453 -12.39 10.91 -8.93
CA TRP A 453 -11.84 9.93 -9.87
C TRP A 453 -11.19 8.76 -9.14
N GLY A 454 -10.31 9.03 -8.18
CA GLY A 454 -9.63 8.03 -7.37
C GLY A 454 -10.58 7.06 -6.65
N VAL A 455 -11.66 7.56 -6.06
CA VAL A 455 -12.71 6.71 -5.47
C VAL A 455 -13.37 5.83 -6.55
N GLY A 456 -13.59 6.37 -7.75
CA GLY A 456 -14.06 5.61 -8.90
C GLY A 456 -13.12 4.46 -9.29
N ILE A 457 -11.80 4.70 -9.30
CA ILE A 457 -10.78 3.67 -9.58
C ILE A 457 -10.88 2.51 -8.59
N VAL A 458 -10.91 2.80 -7.30
CA VAL A 458 -11.00 1.78 -6.25
C VAL A 458 -12.31 1.02 -6.40
N MET A 459 -13.43 1.72 -6.54
CA MET A 459 -14.73 1.07 -6.67
C MET A 459 -14.82 0.21 -7.92
N PHE A 460 -14.32 0.67 -9.06
CA PHE A 460 -14.26 -0.16 -10.25
C PHE A 460 -13.44 -1.42 -9.98
N SER A 461 -12.28 -1.29 -9.34
CA SER A 461 -11.39 -2.42 -9.05
C SER A 461 -12.12 -3.50 -8.23
N LEU A 462 -12.88 -3.08 -7.21
CA LEU A 462 -13.74 -3.96 -6.43
C LEU A 462 -14.84 -4.60 -7.30
N LEU A 463 -15.60 -3.81 -8.06
CA LEU A 463 -16.70 -4.33 -8.87
C LEU A 463 -16.22 -5.32 -9.93
N ALA A 464 -15.12 -5.00 -10.61
CA ALA A 464 -14.56 -5.82 -11.66
C ALA A 464 -13.79 -7.03 -11.10
N GLY A 465 -13.29 -6.95 -9.86
CA GLY A 465 -12.40 -7.96 -9.29
C GLY A 465 -11.01 -7.93 -9.92
N LYS A 466 -10.48 -6.75 -10.26
CA LYS A 466 -9.14 -6.59 -10.86
C LYS A 466 -8.46 -5.31 -10.38
N TYR A 467 -7.14 -5.28 -10.50
CA TYR A 467 -6.33 -4.13 -10.14
C TYR A 467 -6.47 -3.02 -11.19
N GLY A 468 -7.36 -2.06 -10.94
CA GLY A 468 -7.66 -1.02 -11.90
C GLY A 468 -8.34 -1.53 -13.17
N PRO A 469 -8.87 -0.62 -13.98
CA PRO A 469 -9.38 -0.96 -15.31
C PRO A 469 -8.36 -1.38 -16.35
N CYS A 470 -7.10 -0.93 -16.23
CA CYS A 470 -6.05 -1.18 -17.21
C CYS A 470 -4.89 -1.99 -16.64
N THR A 471 -4.09 -2.54 -17.55
CA THR A 471 -2.84 -3.24 -17.25
C THR A 471 -1.72 -2.24 -16.93
N VAL A 472 -0.67 -2.73 -16.27
CA VAL A 472 0.53 -1.94 -15.96
C VAL A 472 1.14 -1.40 -17.25
N ASN A 473 1.38 -0.08 -17.29
CA ASN A 473 1.93 0.71 -18.42
C ASN A 473 0.94 1.17 -19.51
N GLU A 474 -0.37 1.09 -19.29
CA GLU A 474 -1.37 1.65 -20.20
C GLU A 474 -2.15 2.79 -19.55
N THR A 475 -2.25 3.94 -20.24
CA THR A 475 -3.26 4.95 -19.91
C THR A 475 -4.54 4.66 -20.69
N TRP A 476 -5.67 4.80 -20.03
CA TRP A 476 -7.01 4.44 -20.49
C TRP A 476 -7.52 5.34 -21.61
N PHE A 477 -6.84 6.47 -21.77
CA PHE A 477 -7.19 7.48 -22.72
C PHE A 477 -6.51 7.17 -24.04
N ASP A 478 -7.32 6.93 -25.05
CA ASP A 478 -6.88 7.23 -26.40
C ASP A 478 -6.81 8.76 -26.51
N TRP A 479 -5.61 9.29 -26.19
CA TRP A 479 -5.34 10.72 -26.23
C TRP A 479 -5.58 11.31 -27.62
N ASP A 480 -5.40 10.50 -28.65
CA ASP A 480 -5.48 10.89 -30.05
C ASP A 480 -6.90 10.74 -30.61
N ARG A 481 -7.78 9.94 -29.98
CA ARG A 481 -9.20 9.78 -30.34
C ARG A 481 -10.13 10.25 -29.22
N PRO A 482 -10.69 11.47 -29.30
CA PRO A 482 -11.60 12.01 -28.28
C PRO A 482 -12.79 11.13 -27.90
N SER A 483 -13.32 10.33 -28.84
CA SER A 483 -14.43 9.40 -28.61
C SER A 483 -14.06 8.16 -27.77
N ARG A 484 -12.78 7.97 -27.46
CA ARG A 484 -12.22 6.83 -26.72
C ARG A 484 -11.44 7.29 -25.48
N ARG A 485 -11.85 8.43 -24.90
CA ARG A 485 -11.28 8.98 -23.65
C ARG A 485 -12.07 8.61 -22.40
N GLU A 486 -13.22 7.97 -22.56
CA GLU A 486 -13.97 7.46 -21.40
C GLU A 486 -13.38 6.13 -20.95
N PRO A 487 -13.47 5.82 -19.65
CA PRO A 487 -13.02 4.54 -19.12
C PRO A 487 -13.79 3.36 -19.75
N PRO A 488 -13.19 2.15 -19.81
CA PRO A 488 -13.89 0.98 -20.30
C PRO A 488 -15.05 0.65 -19.35
N GLU A 489 -16.12 0.10 -19.91
CA GLU A 489 -17.23 -0.39 -19.11
C GLU A 489 -16.82 -1.63 -18.30
N LEU A 490 -17.59 -1.93 -17.25
CA LEU A 490 -17.51 -3.21 -16.55
C LEU A 490 -17.93 -4.34 -17.51
N ASP A 491 -17.41 -5.56 -17.29
CA ASP A 491 -17.84 -6.72 -18.08
C ASP A 491 -19.33 -7.06 -17.85
N ALA A 492 -19.91 -7.86 -18.75
CA ALA A 492 -21.32 -8.21 -18.72
C ALA A 492 -21.73 -8.93 -17.43
N SER A 493 -20.82 -9.68 -16.80
CA SER A 493 -21.09 -10.36 -15.52
C SER A 493 -21.24 -9.34 -14.38
N ALA A 494 -20.34 -8.37 -14.28
CA ALA A 494 -20.44 -7.29 -13.31
C ALA A 494 -21.66 -6.38 -13.59
N GLN A 495 -21.95 -6.08 -14.86
CA GLN A 495 -23.14 -5.31 -15.23
C GLN A 495 -24.46 -6.02 -14.88
N ALA A 496 -24.50 -7.35 -14.97
CA ALA A 496 -25.67 -8.15 -14.60
C ALA A 496 -25.83 -8.32 -13.09
N PHE A 497 -24.72 -8.51 -12.37
CA PHE A 497 -24.73 -8.78 -10.93
C PHE A 497 -25.04 -7.54 -10.09
N TYR A 498 -24.41 -6.40 -10.38
CA TYR A 498 -24.58 -5.18 -9.57
C TYR A 498 -25.78 -4.36 -10.04
N SER A 499 -26.43 -3.65 -9.12
CA SER A 499 -27.45 -2.69 -9.50
C SER A 499 -26.90 -1.62 -10.47
N ARG A 500 -27.72 -1.26 -11.47
CA ARG A 500 -27.43 -0.14 -12.39
C ARG A 500 -27.13 1.16 -11.64
N GLN A 501 -27.68 1.32 -10.44
CA GLN A 501 -27.45 2.49 -9.58
C GLN A 501 -25.98 2.54 -9.14
N LEU A 502 -25.45 1.44 -8.60
CA LEU A 502 -24.05 1.35 -8.18
C LEU A 502 -23.11 1.54 -9.37
N VAL A 503 -23.32 0.77 -10.45
CA VAL A 503 -22.49 0.83 -11.66
C VAL A 503 -22.44 2.25 -12.23
N ASN A 504 -23.59 2.92 -12.38
CA ASN A 504 -23.64 4.27 -12.91
C ASN A 504 -22.91 5.29 -12.03
N LEU A 505 -23.00 5.18 -10.70
CA LEU A 505 -22.28 6.08 -9.80
C LEU A 505 -20.76 5.88 -9.90
N VAL A 506 -20.30 4.63 -9.97
CA VAL A 506 -18.87 4.30 -10.12
C VAL A 506 -18.34 4.83 -11.45
N MET A 507 -19.02 4.56 -12.56
CA MET A 507 -18.62 5.06 -13.89
C MET A 507 -18.68 6.59 -13.97
N ALA A 508 -19.66 7.24 -13.31
CA ALA A 508 -19.74 8.70 -13.26
C ALA A 508 -18.59 9.34 -12.50
N CYS A 509 -17.98 8.65 -11.51
CA CYS A 509 -16.79 9.14 -10.83
C CYS A 509 -15.58 9.24 -11.77
N MET A 510 -15.52 8.39 -12.79
CA MET A 510 -14.39 8.26 -13.71
C MET A 510 -14.63 8.92 -15.08
N ARG A 511 -15.49 9.95 -15.16
CA ARG A 511 -15.66 10.70 -16.42
C ARG A 511 -14.37 11.45 -16.76
N TYR A 512 -14.05 11.50 -18.06
CA TYR A 512 -12.83 12.15 -18.54
C TYR A 512 -12.78 13.64 -18.13
N ASN A 513 -13.88 14.35 -18.32
CA ASN A 513 -14.00 15.72 -17.82
C ASN A 513 -14.34 15.71 -16.34
N ASP A 514 -13.54 16.42 -15.56
CA ASP A 514 -13.70 16.60 -14.12
C ASP A 514 -15.03 17.28 -13.76
N SER A 515 -15.52 18.17 -14.61
CA SER A 515 -16.83 18.83 -14.47
C SER A 515 -18.00 17.85 -14.55
N ASP A 516 -17.85 16.74 -15.28
CA ASP A 516 -18.91 15.75 -15.50
C ASP A 516 -18.97 14.72 -14.35
N ARG A 517 -17.97 14.72 -13.46
CA ARG A 517 -17.95 13.86 -12.27
C ARG A 517 -18.90 14.41 -11.21
N PRO A 518 -19.56 13.56 -10.40
CA PRO A 518 -20.42 14.02 -9.30
C PRO A 518 -19.62 14.73 -8.20
N SER A 519 -20.30 15.45 -7.32
CA SER A 519 -19.71 15.93 -6.05
C SER A 519 -19.80 14.83 -4.98
N PHE A 520 -18.94 14.88 -3.97
CA PHE A 520 -19.04 13.93 -2.86
C PHE A 520 -20.37 14.05 -2.11
N ASP A 521 -20.94 15.25 -1.99
CA ASP A 521 -22.28 15.43 -1.42
C ASP A 521 -23.36 14.70 -2.22
N HIS A 522 -23.28 14.76 -3.56
CA HIS A 522 -24.20 14.02 -4.43
C HIS A 522 -24.02 12.51 -4.28
N LEU A 523 -22.77 12.04 -4.27
CA LEU A 523 -22.45 10.62 -4.05
C LEU A 523 -23.01 10.13 -2.71
N LEU A 524 -22.76 10.86 -1.62
CA LEU A 524 -23.26 10.48 -0.29
C LEU A 524 -24.80 10.46 -0.24
N ALA A 525 -25.45 11.39 -0.92
CA ALA A 525 -26.91 11.44 -1.01
C ALA A 525 -27.47 10.23 -1.79
N GLU A 526 -26.89 9.89 -2.95
CA GLU A 526 -27.33 8.74 -3.74
C GLU A 526 -27.01 7.40 -3.03
N ILE A 527 -25.85 7.27 -2.39
CA ILE A 527 -25.52 6.12 -1.55
C ILE A 527 -26.58 5.93 -0.47
N ARG A 528 -26.91 6.98 0.30
CA ARG A 528 -27.95 6.91 1.34
C ARG A 528 -29.30 6.52 0.76
N LYS A 529 -29.70 7.12 -0.37
CA LYS A 529 -30.95 6.82 -1.06
C LYS A 529 -31.09 5.34 -1.47
N TYR A 530 -30.00 4.67 -1.84
CA TYR A 530 -30.01 3.27 -2.26
C TYR A 530 -29.60 2.28 -1.18
N THR A 531 -29.34 2.73 0.05
CA THR A 531 -28.91 1.83 1.14
C THR A 531 -29.75 2.02 2.41
N THR A 532 -30.61 3.03 2.45
CA THR A 532 -31.59 3.20 3.53
C THR A 532 -32.72 2.18 3.31
N PRO A 533 -33.17 1.47 4.37
CA PRO A 533 -34.25 0.48 4.27
C PRO A 533 -35.50 1.02 3.55
N GLY A 534 -35.97 0.27 2.56
CA GLY A 534 -37.14 0.63 1.76
C GLY A 534 -37.15 -0.03 0.39
N ALA A 535 -38.09 0.38 -0.48
CA ALA A 535 -38.29 -0.23 -1.79
C ALA A 535 -37.11 -0.08 -2.77
N ARG A 536 -36.15 0.80 -2.46
CA ARG A 536 -34.96 1.08 -3.29
C ARG A 536 -33.67 0.59 -2.64
N ASP A 537 -33.77 -0.12 -1.52
CA ASP A 537 -32.62 -0.59 -0.77
C ASP A 537 -31.87 -1.67 -1.54
N ARG A 538 -30.60 -1.38 -1.82
CA ARG A 538 -29.60 -2.24 -2.46
C ARG A 538 -28.54 -2.72 -1.47
N ALA A 539 -28.62 -2.31 -0.21
CA ALA A 539 -27.85 -2.84 0.90
C ALA A 539 -28.55 -4.02 1.60
N PHE A 540 -29.71 -4.47 1.10
CA PHE A 540 -30.45 -5.63 1.61
C PHE A 540 -30.78 -5.52 3.11
N GLY A 541 -31.03 -4.29 3.57
CA GLY A 541 -31.30 -3.97 4.97
C GLY A 541 -30.08 -3.98 5.88
N LEU A 542 -28.88 -4.32 5.40
CA LEU A 542 -27.68 -4.48 6.23
C LEU A 542 -27.07 -3.16 6.71
N ARG A 543 -27.47 -2.03 6.13
CA ARG A 543 -26.90 -0.71 6.49
C ARG A 543 -27.12 -0.39 7.96
N ASP A 544 -28.37 -0.44 8.44
CA ASP A 544 -28.72 0.00 9.79
C ASP A 544 -29.08 -1.18 10.72
N LEU A 545 -28.82 -2.41 10.27
CA LEU A 545 -29.16 -3.63 11.01
C LEU A 545 -28.06 -3.96 12.00
N SER A 546 -28.37 -3.89 13.29
CA SER A 546 -27.38 -4.20 14.32
C SER A 546 -27.08 -5.71 14.38
N PRO A 547 -25.85 -6.11 14.75
CA PRO A 547 -25.47 -7.51 14.89
C PRO A 547 -26.32 -8.30 15.88
N GLU A 548 -26.91 -7.62 16.87
CA GLU A 548 -27.79 -8.19 17.90
C GLU A 548 -29.21 -8.46 17.38
N HIS A 549 -29.56 -7.95 16.19
CA HIS A 549 -30.88 -8.16 15.63
C HIS A 549 -31.08 -9.63 15.22
N PRO A 550 -32.20 -10.29 15.56
CA PRO A 550 -32.40 -11.73 15.30
C PRO A 550 -32.23 -12.16 13.84
N GLU A 551 -32.57 -11.27 12.90
CA GLU A 551 -32.46 -11.52 11.45
C GLU A 551 -31.05 -11.26 10.88
N TYR A 552 -30.14 -10.68 11.67
CA TYR A 552 -28.84 -10.22 11.18
C TYR A 552 -28.03 -11.36 10.56
N GLY A 553 -27.84 -12.47 11.30
CA GLY A 553 -27.07 -13.61 10.81
C GLY A 553 -27.62 -14.19 9.51
N ALA A 554 -28.95 -14.29 9.39
CA ALA A 554 -29.59 -14.80 8.18
C ALA A 554 -29.41 -13.86 6.97
N LYS A 555 -29.54 -12.54 7.16
CA LYS A 555 -29.33 -11.56 6.09
C LYS A 555 -27.86 -11.45 5.70
N TYR A 556 -26.96 -11.44 6.69
CA TYR A 556 -25.52 -11.29 6.46
C TYR A 556 -24.90 -12.51 5.79
N ALA A 557 -25.38 -13.73 6.07
CA ALA A 557 -24.81 -14.97 5.51
C ALA A 557 -24.74 -14.98 3.97
N GLY A 558 -25.73 -14.40 3.29
CA GLY A 558 -25.76 -14.29 1.82
C GLY A 558 -24.86 -13.20 1.25
N HIS A 559 -24.30 -12.33 2.10
CA HIS A 559 -23.52 -11.16 1.71
C HIS A 559 -22.19 -11.05 2.45
N ASN A 560 -21.71 -12.15 3.04
CA ASN A 560 -20.47 -12.17 3.80
C ASN A 560 -19.25 -12.03 2.86
N VAL A 561 -18.29 -11.22 3.28
CA VAL A 561 -16.97 -11.11 2.65
C VAL A 561 -15.94 -11.69 3.61
N PRO A 562 -15.20 -12.75 3.24
CA PRO A 562 -14.11 -13.25 4.06
C PRO A 562 -12.98 -12.23 4.08
N PHE A 563 -12.48 -11.95 5.28
CA PHE A 563 -11.23 -11.25 5.49
C PHE A 563 -10.27 -12.21 6.17
N GLY A 564 -9.03 -12.26 5.70
CA GLY A 564 -7.95 -12.77 6.54
C GLY A 564 -7.79 -11.83 7.73
N VAL A 565 -7.74 -12.37 8.94
CA VAL A 565 -7.14 -11.63 10.04
C VAL A 565 -5.65 -11.70 9.77
N ASP A 566 -5.00 -10.54 9.68
CA ASP A 566 -3.56 -10.49 9.52
C ASP A 566 -2.90 -11.26 10.69
N ASP A 567 -2.00 -12.20 10.38
CA ASP A 567 -1.31 -13.08 11.34
C ASP A 567 -0.50 -12.27 12.38
N TYR A 568 -0.31 -10.97 12.13
CA TYR A 568 0.40 -10.03 12.99
C TYR A 568 -0.48 -9.37 14.07
N ALA A 569 -1.78 -9.67 14.13
CA ALA A 569 -2.64 -9.34 15.27
C ALA A 569 -2.21 -10.06 16.57
N VAL A 570 -1.28 -11.02 16.49
CA VAL A 570 -0.71 -11.73 17.63
C VAL A 570 0.42 -10.90 18.26
N GLY A 571 0.09 -10.08 19.26
CA GLY A 571 1.09 -9.32 20.02
C GLY A 571 0.58 -8.18 20.89
N LEU A 572 -0.66 -7.72 20.70
CA LEU A 572 -1.38 -7.03 21.77
C LEU A 572 -1.68 -8.07 22.86
N ALA A 573 -1.52 -7.73 24.14
CA ALA A 573 -1.94 -8.62 25.22
C ALA A 573 -3.35 -9.13 24.89
N TYR A 574 -3.47 -10.44 24.72
CA TYR A 574 -4.66 -11.09 24.15
C TYR A 574 -5.94 -10.64 24.91
N ASP A 575 -5.78 -10.41 26.22
CA ASP A 575 -6.81 -9.94 27.15
C ASP A 575 -7.19 -8.45 27.00
N ASP A 576 -6.32 -7.58 26.45
CA ASP A 576 -6.56 -6.13 26.26
C ASP A 576 -7.07 -5.79 24.84
N SER A 577 -7.09 -6.78 23.96
CA SER A 577 -7.37 -6.59 22.54
C SER A 577 -8.87 -6.61 22.19
N GLY A 578 -9.71 -7.14 23.09
CA GLY A 578 -11.13 -7.37 22.82
C GLY A 578 -11.40 -8.40 21.71
N PHE A 579 -10.37 -9.07 21.17
CA PHE A 579 -10.51 -9.98 20.03
C PHE A 579 -11.23 -11.30 20.36
N GLU A 580 -11.31 -11.70 21.64
CA GLU A 580 -12.08 -12.91 22.04
C GLU A 580 -13.59 -12.77 21.78
N GLU A 581 -14.12 -11.54 21.79
CA GLU A 581 -15.56 -11.27 21.68
C GLU A 581 -16.00 -10.82 20.27
N LEU A 582 -15.09 -10.34 19.42
CA LEU A 582 -15.46 -9.65 18.18
C LEU A 582 -15.62 -10.56 16.95
N TYR A 583 -15.20 -11.83 16.98
CA TYR A 583 -15.40 -12.75 15.86
C TYR A 583 -15.49 -14.22 16.29
N SER A 584 -16.70 -14.64 16.67
CA SER A 584 -17.09 -16.05 16.53
C SER A 584 -18.15 -16.13 15.43
N PRO A 585 -17.93 -16.89 14.33
CA PRO A 585 -18.92 -17.02 13.26
C PRO A 585 -20.25 -17.68 13.69
N ALA A 586 -20.42 -18.00 14.99
CA ALA A 586 -21.57 -18.72 15.51
C ALA A 586 -22.35 -18.01 16.64
N ILE A 587 -21.86 -16.98 17.35
CA ILE A 587 -22.55 -16.39 18.53
C ILE A 587 -22.14 -14.91 18.75
N PRO A 588 -23.09 -13.95 18.93
CA PRO A 588 -22.78 -12.57 19.36
C PRO A 588 -22.67 -12.46 20.90
N PRO A 589 -21.67 -11.75 21.48
CA PRO A 589 -21.55 -11.56 22.93
C PRO A 589 -22.39 -10.39 23.48
N ALA A 590 -22.74 -10.51 24.76
CA ALA A 590 -23.80 -9.77 25.45
C ALA A 590 -23.33 -8.57 26.31
N ALA A 591 -22.18 -7.94 26.04
CA ALA A 591 -21.56 -7.01 27.00
C ALA A 591 -21.12 -5.65 26.41
N LEU A 592 -22.08 -4.76 26.10
CA LEU A 592 -21.85 -3.31 26.12
C LEU A 592 -23.03 -2.59 26.76
N ALA A 593 -23.27 -2.89 28.04
CA ALA A 593 -24.03 -2.03 28.93
C ALA A 593 -23.07 -1.05 29.62
N GLY A 594 -22.87 0.11 28.98
CA GLY A 594 -22.40 1.34 29.63
C GLY A 594 -20.90 1.47 29.88
N VAL A 595 -20.21 2.13 28.93
CA VAL A 595 -19.17 3.17 29.17
C VAL A 595 -19.33 4.23 28.10
#